data_AF-A0A834X9S4-F1
#
_entry.id   AF-A0A834X9S4-F1
#
_cell.length_a   1.000
_cell.length_b   1.000
_cell.length_c   1.000
_cell.angle_alpha   90.00
_cell.angle_beta   90.00
_cell.angle_gamma   90.00
#
_symmetry.space_group_name_H-M   'P 1'
#
loop_
_entity.id
_entity.type
_entity.pdbx_description
1 polymer ?
#
loop_
_entity_poly.entity_id
_entity_poly.type
_entity_poly.pdbx_seq_one_letter_code
_entity_poly.pdbx_strand_id
1 'polypeptide(L)'
;MNVHELGASFAGRMRCLASLARWEELNNLCKEYWTPAEPSARLEMAPMAASAAWNMGEWDQMAEYVSRLDDGDETKLRGLGNTVSTGDGSSSGTFFRAVLLVRRGKYDEAREYVERARKCVATELAALVSVIY
;
A
#
# COMPACT_ATOMS: atom_id res chain seq x y z
N MET A 1 -26.63 9.86 2.05
CA MET A 1 -25.62 9.85 3.13
C MET A 1 -24.29 10.14 2.45
N ASN A 2 -23.60 11.23 2.84
CA ASN A 2 -22.57 11.88 2.02
C ASN A 2 -21.29 11.02 1.88
N VAL A 3 -20.89 10.77 0.63
CA VAL A 3 -19.73 9.96 0.23
C VAL A 3 -18.39 10.52 0.77
N HIS A 4 -18.36 11.81 1.13
CA HIS A 4 -17.19 12.48 1.68
C HIS A 4 -16.94 12.27 3.19
N GLU A 5 -17.97 12.03 4.01
CA GLU A 5 -17.78 11.81 5.46
C GLU A 5 -17.37 10.38 5.81
N LEU A 6 -17.66 9.42 4.92
CA LEU A 6 -17.30 8.02 5.14
C LEU A 6 -15.78 7.79 5.02
N GLY A 7 -15.07 8.51 4.14
CA GLY A 7 -13.67 8.24 3.81
C GLY A 7 -12.71 8.29 5.01
N ALA A 8 -12.79 9.36 5.82
CA ALA A 8 -11.88 9.54 6.97
C ALA A 8 -12.18 8.56 8.12
N SER A 9 -13.47 8.33 8.43
CA SER A 9 -13.89 7.38 9.47
C SER A 9 -13.59 5.93 9.07
N PHE A 10 -13.81 5.61 7.80
CA PHE A 10 -13.55 4.29 7.22
C PHE A 10 -12.05 3.94 7.22
N ALA A 11 -11.20 4.85 6.72
CA ALA A 11 -9.75 4.67 6.76
C ALA A 11 -9.21 4.61 8.20
N GLY A 12 -9.82 5.35 9.14
CA GLY A 12 -9.51 5.27 10.57
C GLY A 12 -9.78 3.89 11.16
N ARG A 13 -10.98 3.33 10.89
CA ARG A 13 -11.34 1.98 11.33
C ARG A 13 -10.41 0.92 10.77
N MET A 14 -10.04 1.02 9.49
CA MET A 14 -9.09 0.10 8.85
C MET A 14 -7.71 0.15 9.52
N ARG A 15 -7.19 1.35 9.80
CA ARG A 15 -5.92 1.52 10.52
C ARG A 15 -5.96 0.90 11.92
N CYS A 16 -7.06 1.06 12.64
CA CYS A 16 -7.24 0.43 13.95
C CYS A 16 -7.26 -1.11 13.83
N LEU A 17 -8.00 -1.67 12.88
CA LEU A 17 -8.04 -3.13 12.67
C LEU A 17 -6.67 -3.69 12.29
N ALA A 18 -5.93 -2.99 11.43
CA ALA A 18 -4.56 -3.36 11.07
C ALA A 18 -3.61 -3.33 12.29
N SER A 19 -3.73 -2.29 13.12
CA SER A 19 -2.93 -2.14 14.34
C SER A 19 -3.24 -3.22 15.39
N LEU A 20 -4.47 -3.74 15.40
CA LEU A 20 -4.92 -4.82 16.26
C LEU A 20 -4.70 -6.22 15.65
N ALA A 21 -4.09 -6.32 14.47
CA ALA A 21 -3.89 -7.56 13.72
C ALA A 21 -5.19 -8.36 13.47
N ARG A 22 -6.34 -7.68 13.38
CA ARG A 22 -7.65 -8.30 13.07
C ARG A 22 -7.81 -8.46 11.56
N TRP A 23 -6.98 -9.31 10.97
CA TRP A 23 -6.83 -9.44 9.51
C TRP A 23 -8.09 -9.93 8.81
N GLU A 24 -8.82 -10.87 9.41
CA GLU A 24 -10.06 -11.39 8.85
C GLU A 24 -11.12 -10.29 8.69
N GLU A 25 -11.37 -9.54 9.75
CA GLU A 25 -12.33 -8.42 9.74
C GLU A 25 -11.89 -7.29 8.81
N LEU A 26 -10.59 -6.99 8.79
CA LEU A 26 -10.05 -6.01 7.87
C LEU A 26 -10.22 -6.47 6.41
N ASN A 27 -9.97 -7.75 6.12
CA ASN A 27 -10.09 -8.29 4.77
C ASN A 27 -11.54 -8.29 4.28
N ASN A 28 -12.48 -8.68 5.15
CA ASN A 28 -13.91 -8.63 4.85
C ASN A 28 -14.38 -7.20 4.57
N LEU A 29 -13.95 -6.24 5.40
CA LEU A 29 -14.23 -4.82 5.20
C LEU A 29 -13.62 -4.30 3.88
N CYS A 30 -12.39 -4.71 3.54
CA CYS A 30 -11.78 -4.33 2.26
C CYS A 30 -12.59 -4.88 1.08
N LYS A 31 -12.97 -6.17 1.11
CA LYS A 31 -13.78 -6.82 0.06
C LYS A 31 -15.10 -6.10 -0.20
N GLU A 32 -15.81 -5.73 0.86
CA GLU A 32 -17.12 -5.08 0.77
C GLU A 32 -17.04 -3.69 0.11
N TYR A 33 -16.02 -2.90 0.48
CA TYR A 33 -15.94 -1.50 0.06
C TYR A 33 -15.04 -1.26 -1.14
N TRP A 34 -14.20 -2.23 -1.55
CA TRP A 34 -13.26 -2.06 -2.66
C TRP A 34 -13.94 -1.74 -3.99
N THR A 35 -14.93 -2.54 -4.40
CA THR A 35 -15.67 -2.34 -5.67
C THR A 35 -16.47 -1.04 -5.71
N PRO A 36 -17.23 -0.65 -4.68
CA PRO A 36 -17.96 0.62 -4.70
C PRO A 36 -17.08 1.85 -4.44
N ALA A 37 -15.85 1.71 -3.95
CA ALA A 37 -14.98 2.84 -3.67
C ALA A 37 -14.49 3.56 -4.94
N GLU A 38 -14.42 4.88 -4.85
CA GLU A 38 -13.79 5.76 -5.83
C GLU A 38 -12.27 5.45 -5.96
N PRO A 39 -11.64 5.73 -7.11
CA PRO A 39 -10.22 5.44 -7.33
C PRO A 39 -9.28 6.06 -6.28
N SER A 40 -9.59 7.27 -5.80
CA SER A 40 -8.81 7.93 -4.74
C SER A 40 -8.89 7.17 -3.41
N ALA A 41 -10.07 6.71 -3.02
CA ALA A 41 -10.28 5.92 -1.81
C ALA A 41 -9.61 4.54 -1.92
N ARG A 42 -9.61 3.92 -3.12
CA ARG A 42 -8.89 2.66 -3.35
C ARG A 42 -7.38 2.80 -3.14
N LEU A 43 -6.78 3.93 -3.56
CA LEU A 43 -5.36 4.20 -3.31
C LEU A 43 -5.02 4.28 -1.82
N GLU A 44 -5.89 4.89 -1.01
CA GLU A 44 -5.72 4.94 0.45
C GLU A 44 -5.93 3.58 1.13
N MET A 45 -6.86 2.77 0.61
CA MET A 45 -7.17 1.44 1.13
C MET A 45 -6.13 0.38 0.77
N ALA A 46 -5.51 0.49 -0.41
CA ALA A 46 -4.71 -0.56 -1.02
C ALA A 46 -3.56 -1.10 -0.13
N PRO A 47 -2.79 -0.30 0.63
CA PRO A 47 -1.73 -0.83 1.49
C PRO A 47 -2.28 -1.70 2.64
N MET A 48 -3.40 -1.28 3.24
CA MET A 48 -4.05 -2.01 4.33
C MET A 48 -4.74 -3.27 3.81
N ALA A 49 -5.37 -3.19 2.64
CA ALA A 49 -6.01 -4.31 1.96
C ALA A 49 -4.97 -5.37 1.53
N ALA A 50 -3.83 -4.94 0.95
CA ALA A 50 -2.71 -5.82 0.61
C ALA A 50 -2.13 -6.51 1.85
N SER A 51 -1.99 -5.78 2.96
CA SER A 51 -1.52 -6.34 4.24
C SER A 51 -2.49 -7.40 4.78
N ALA A 52 -3.79 -7.13 4.76
CA ALA A 52 -4.81 -8.07 5.21
C ALA A 52 -4.85 -9.33 4.34
N ALA A 53 -4.87 -9.16 3.01
CA ALA A 53 -4.86 -10.27 2.06
C ALA A 53 -3.60 -11.14 2.19
N TRP A 54 -2.44 -10.53 2.38
CA TRP A 54 -1.20 -11.26 2.65
C TRP A 54 -1.30 -12.11 3.92
N ASN A 55 -1.75 -11.53 5.04
CA ASN A 55 -1.88 -12.25 6.31
C ASN A 55 -2.93 -13.37 6.26
N MET A 56 -3.96 -13.22 5.43
CA MET A 56 -4.98 -14.27 5.21
C MET A 56 -4.53 -15.35 4.20
N GLY A 57 -3.40 -15.16 3.51
CA GLY A 57 -2.95 -16.06 2.45
C GLY A 57 -3.77 -15.95 1.16
N GLU A 58 -4.43 -14.82 0.95
CA GLU A 58 -5.28 -14.51 -0.22
C GLU A 58 -4.46 -13.78 -1.29
N TRP A 59 -3.57 -14.51 -1.96
CA TRP A 59 -2.50 -13.92 -2.77
C TRP A 59 -2.96 -13.31 -4.09
N ASP A 60 -4.01 -13.85 -4.70
CA ASP A 60 -4.56 -13.29 -5.94
C ASP A 60 -5.21 -11.93 -5.67
N GLN A 61 -5.90 -11.83 -4.54
CA GLN A 61 -6.47 -10.58 -4.05
C GLN A 61 -5.38 -9.58 -3.65
N MET A 62 -4.32 -10.02 -3.01
CA MET A 62 -3.15 -9.18 -2.74
C MET A 62 -2.57 -8.60 -4.04
N ALA A 63 -2.46 -9.40 -5.11
CA ALA A 63 -1.95 -8.94 -6.39
C ALA A 63 -2.85 -7.87 -7.05
N GLU A 64 -4.16 -7.97 -6.89
CA GLU A 64 -5.11 -6.94 -7.35
C GLU A 64 -4.92 -5.61 -6.60
N TYR A 65 -4.71 -5.66 -5.29
CA TYR A 65 -4.47 -4.45 -4.51
C TYR A 65 -3.12 -3.80 -4.83
N VAL A 66 -2.08 -4.62 -5.05
CA VAL A 66 -0.74 -4.13 -5.38
C VAL A 66 -0.68 -3.52 -6.78
N SER A 67 -1.41 -4.03 -7.77
CA SER A 67 -1.43 -3.42 -9.10
C SER A 67 -1.97 -1.98 -9.07
N ARG A 68 -2.91 -1.69 -8.18
CA ARG A 68 -3.41 -0.32 -7.97
C ARG A 68 -2.42 0.61 -7.29
N LEU A 69 -1.52 0.08 -6.46
CA LEU A 69 -0.43 0.86 -5.88
C LEU A 69 0.58 1.28 -6.95
N ASP A 70 0.87 0.39 -7.91
CA ASP A 70 1.76 0.68 -9.04
C ASP A 70 1.12 1.69 -10.02
N ASP A 71 -0.18 1.56 -10.35
CA ASP A 71 -0.92 2.49 -11.23
C ASP A 71 -0.97 3.93 -10.69
N GLY A 72 -1.00 4.07 -9.36
CA GLY A 72 -1.07 5.36 -8.66
C GLY A 72 0.23 6.17 -8.72
N ASP A 73 1.36 5.53 -9.06
CA ASP A 73 2.70 6.12 -9.06
C ASP A 73 3.03 6.79 -10.41
N GLU A 74 2.69 6.15 -11.53
CA GLU A 74 2.91 6.67 -12.89
C GLU A 74 2.06 7.92 -13.20
N THR A 75 0.83 7.98 -12.66
CA THR A 75 -0.12 9.07 -12.99
C THR A 75 0.11 10.34 -12.16
N LYS A 76 0.84 10.26 -11.04
CA LYS A 76 1.07 11.40 -10.12
C LYS A 76 2.47 12.02 -10.22
N LEU A 77 3.42 11.38 -10.92
CA LEU A 77 4.77 11.93 -11.10
C LEU A 77 4.85 13.19 -11.98
N ARG A 78 3.77 13.59 -12.66
CA ARG A 78 3.74 14.79 -13.54
C ARG A 78 2.86 15.96 -13.06
N GLY A 79 2.09 15.82 -11.98
CA GLY A 79 0.91 16.67 -11.78
C GLY A 79 0.89 17.61 -10.58
N LEU A 80 1.46 17.28 -9.43
CA LEU A 80 1.17 18.06 -8.22
C LEU A 80 2.36 18.10 -7.25
N GLY A 81 3.17 19.14 -7.38
CA GLY A 81 3.93 19.66 -6.25
C GLY A 81 2.95 20.14 -5.20
N ASN A 82 3.17 19.76 -3.95
CA ASN A 82 2.46 20.18 -2.73
C ASN A 82 1.33 19.26 -2.25
N THR A 83 1.64 17.98 -2.04
CA THR A 83 1.19 17.28 -0.83
C THR A 83 2.41 16.56 -0.27
N VAL A 84 2.56 16.51 1.06
CA VAL A 84 3.48 15.58 1.74
C VAL A 84 2.98 14.17 1.48
N SER A 85 3.18 13.72 0.26
CA SER A 85 3.02 12.36 -0.20
C SER A 85 4.45 11.88 -0.39
N THR A 86 4.87 11.01 0.52
CA THR A 86 6.15 10.29 0.55
C THR A 86 6.63 10.05 -0.89
N GLY A 87 7.59 10.85 -1.32
CA GLY A 87 7.96 11.08 -2.72
C GLY A 87 8.88 10.03 -3.33
N ASP A 88 8.85 8.81 -2.79
CA ASP A 88 9.54 7.66 -3.35
C ASP A 88 8.45 6.64 -3.67
N GLY A 89 8.38 6.15 -4.91
CA GLY A 89 7.36 5.20 -5.36
C GLY A 89 7.02 4.20 -4.27
N SER A 90 5.77 4.27 -3.79
CA SER A 90 5.38 3.85 -2.43
C SER A 90 6.14 2.60 -1.99
N SER A 91 7.03 2.75 -1.00
CA SER A 91 7.88 1.67 -0.47
C SER A 91 7.08 0.39 -0.19
N SER A 92 5.81 0.54 0.21
CA SER A 92 4.85 -0.54 0.41
C SER A 92 4.48 -1.31 -0.88
N GLY A 93 4.23 -0.63 -2.01
CA GLY A 93 3.89 -1.28 -3.29
C GLY A 93 5.05 -2.11 -3.83
N THR A 94 6.26 -1.50 -3.85
CA THR A 94 7.51 -2.18 -4.24
C THR A 94 7.78 -3.39 -3.34
N PHE A 95 7.56 -3.25 -2.03
CA PHE A 95 7.73 -4.34 -1.06
C PHE A 95 6.75 -5.49 -1.28
N PHE A 96 5.44 -5.21 -1.40
CA PHE A 96 4.45 -6.27 -1.66
C PHE A 96 4.68 -6.95 -3.01
N ARG A 97 5.17 -6.21 -4.02
CA ARG A 97 5.55 -6.79 -5.31
C ARG A 97 6.72 -7.77 -5.18
N ALA A 98 7.73 -7.41 -4.40
CA ALA A 98 8.84 -8.32 -4.08
C ALA A 98 8.33 -9.61 -3.43
N VAL A 99 7.42 -9.52 -2.46
CA VAL A 99 6.81 -10.68 -1.78
C VAL A 99 6.09 -11.60 -2.78
N LEU A 100 5.29 -11.02 -3.69
CA LEU A 100 4.59 -11.79 -4.73
C LEU A 100 5.56 -12.49 -5.70
N LEU A 101 6.68 -11.86 -6.05
CA LEU A 101 7.70 -12.44 -6.94
C LEU A 101 8.49 -13.57 -6.28
N VAL A 102 8.87 -13.41 -5.00
CA VAL A 102 9.51 -14.48 -4.21
C VAL A 102 8.62 -15.72 -4.18
N ARG A 103 7.31 -15.54 -3.92
CA ARG A 103 6.37 -16.67 -3.87
C ARG A 103 6.19 -17.37 -5.21
N ARG A 104 6.27 -16.64 -6.32
CA ARG A 104 6.18 -17.19 -7.69
C ARG A 104 7.47 -17.89 -8.14
N GLY A 105 8.51 -17.93 -7.31
CA GLY A 105 9.81 -18.52 -7.64
C GLY A 105 10.66 -17.68 -8.60
N LYS A 106 10.27 -16.42 -8.83
CA LYS A 106 10.98 -15.49 -9.71
C LYS A 106 12.04 -14.70 -8.94
N TYR A 107 13.07 -15.39 -8.49
CA TYR A 107 14.06 -14.81 -7.58
C TYR A 107 14.91 -13.69 -8.21
N ASP A 108 15.16 -13.74 -9.52
CA ASP A 108 15.93 -12.70 -10.23
C ASP A 108 15.17 -11.36 -10.24
N GLU A 109 13.90 -11.37 -10.65
CA GLU A 109 13.02 -10.19 -10.59
C GLU A 109 12.81 -9.73 -9.14
N ALA A 110 12.61 -10.67 -8.21
CA ALA A 110 12.41 -10.34 -6.80
C ALA A 110 13.60 -9.57 -6.19
N ARG A 111 14.84 -9.94 -6.55
CA ARG A 111 16.05 -9.29 -6.04
C ARG A 111 16.10 -7.81 -6.43
N GLU A 112 15.68 -7.46 -7.64
CA GLU A 112 15.62 -6.07 -8.09
C GLU A 112 14.64 -5.24 -7.25
N TYR A 113 13.44 -5.77 -7.00
CA TYR A 113 12.43 -5.09 -6.18
C TYR A 113 12.84 -4.99 -4.70
N VAL A 114 13.52 -6.01 -4.15
CA VAL A 114 14.09 -5.94 -2.79
C VAL A 114 15.14 -4.84 -2.68
N GLU A 115 16.03 -4.74 -3.66
CA GLU A 115 17.06 -3.70 -3.71
C GLU A 115 16.45 -2.29 -3.86
N ARG A 116 15.37 -2.16 -4.65
CA ARG A 116 14.61 -0.91 -4.78
C ARG A 116 13.93 -0.52 -3.46
N ALA A 117 13.25 -1.46 -2.81
CA ALA A 117 12.63 -1.24 -1.50
C ALA A 117 13.67 -0.82 -0.45
N ARG A 118 14.85 -1.47 -0.44
CA ARG A 118 15.96 -1.12 0.46
C ARG A 118 16.46 0.31 0.24
N LYS A 119 16.56 0.76 -1.02
CA LYS A 119 16.97 2.13 -1.35
C LYS A 119 15.97 3.16 -0.83
N CYS A 120 14.67 2.94 -1.02
CA CYS A 120 13.63 3.84 -0.49
C CYS A 120 13.68 3.91 1.05
N VAL A 121 13.90 2.79 1.73
CA VAL A 121 14.04 2.80 3.20
C VAL A 121 15.31 3.54 3.63
N ALA A 122 16.40 3.41 2.88
CA ALA A 122 17.65 4.11 3.17
C ALA A 122 17.53 5.64 3.01
N THR A 123 16.79 6.11 2.00
CA THR A 123 16.51 7.55 1.81
C THR A 123 15.65 8.10 2.94
N GLU A 124 14.59 7.40 3.33
CA GLU A 124 13.74 7.75 4.48
C GLU A 124 14.55 7.81 5.79
N LEU A 125 15.40 6.81 6.05
CA LEU A 125 16.27 6.80 7.23
C LEU A 125 17.27 7.94 7.24
N ALA A 126 17.91 8.24 6.11
CA ALA A 126 18.86 9.35 5.99
C ALA A 126 18.18 10.70 6.26
N ALA A 127 16.96 10.88 5.75
CA ALA A 127 16.15 12.07 6.00
C ALA A 127 15.72 12.20 7.46
N LEU A 128 15.47 11.10 8.18
CA LEU A 128 15.18 11.16 9.61
C LEU A 128 16.42 11.51 10.44
N VAL A 129 17.57 10.90 10.13
CA VAL A 129 18.82 11.15 10.86
C VAL A 129 19.28 12.60 10.73
N SER A 130 19.08 13.25 9.58
CA SER A 130 19.45 14.65 9.38
C SER A 130 18.59 15.65 10.15
N VAL A 131 17.42 15.24 10.64
CA VAL A 131 16.53 16.09 11.46
C VAL A 131 16.85 15.97 12.95
N ILE A 132 17.63 14.94 13.34
CA ILE A 132 17.98 14.64 14.73
C ILE A 132 19.36 15.25 15.10
N TYR A 133 20.15 15.68 14.12
CA TYR A 133 21.44 16.39 14.30
C TYR A 133 21.32 17.86 13.89
#